data_AF-A0A2G2Y9E8-F1
#
_entry.id   AF-A0A2G2Y9E8-F1
#
_cell.length_a   1.000
_cell.length_b   1.000
_cell.length_c   1.000
_cell.angle_alpha   90.00
_cell.angle_beta   90.00
_cell.angle_gamma   90.00
#
_symmetry.space_group_name_H-M   'P 1'
#
loop_
_entity.id
_entity.type
_entity.pdbx_description
1 polymer ?
#
loop_
_entity_poly.entity_id
_entity_poly.type
_entity_poly.pdbx_seq_one_letter_code
_entity_poly.pdbx_strand_id
1 'polypeptide(L)'
;MDVAHDLGYQVEERLIEVEELNNADEVFCTGTAVGIAPVGGITYKNKRIEYKEELTCKQLYSRLIGIQRGVIEDKRDWIVEIE
;
A
#
# COMPACT_ATOMS: atom_id res chain seq x y z
N MET A 1 7.63 -0.52 0.25
CA MET A 1 8.13 -0.35 1.63
C MET A 1 8.78 1.02 1.80
N ASP A 2 9.74 1.37 0.94
CA ASP A 2 10.39 2.69 0.87
C ASP A 2 9.47 3.92 1.01
N VAL A 3 8.42 3.99 0.21
CA VAL A 3 7.45 5.11 0.25
C VAL A 3 6.79 5.23 1.63
N ALA A 4 6.57 4.11 2.33
CA ALA A 4 6.00 4.12 3.67
C ALA A 4 7.00 4.66 4.70
N HIS A 5 8.28 4.28 4.61
CA HIS A 5 9.33 4.84 5.45
C HIS A 5 9.48 6.36 5.27
N ASP A 6 9.40 6.87 4.04
CA ASP A 6 9.45 8.31 3.76
C ASP A 6 8.31 9.09 4.41
N LEU A 7 7.15 8.43 4.58
CA LEU A 7 5.98 9.00 5.24
C LEU A 7 6.01 8.81 6.78
N GLY A 8 7.08 8.22 7.32
CA GLY A 8 7.28 8.02 8.76
C GLY A 8 6.61 6.76 9.33
N TYR A 9 6.13 5.85 8.48
CA TYR A 9 5.56 4.59 8.95
C TYR A 9 6.64 3.62 9.43
N GLN A 10 6.32 2.88 10.50
CA GLN A 10 7.03 1.65 10.84
C GLN A 10 6.62 0.55 9.85
N VAL A 11 7.61 -0.16 9.32
CA VAL A 11 7.39 -1.22 8.31
C VAL A 11 8.07 -2.49 8.81
N GLU A 12 7.34 -3.60 8.72
CA GLU A 12 7.84 -4.93 9.08
C GLU A 12 7.57 -5.90 7.93
N GLU A 13 8.59 -6.66 7.55
CA GLU A 13 8.43 -7.82 6.68
C GLU A 13 8.39 -9.07 7.56
N ARG A 14 7.21 -9.69 7.67
CA ARG A 14 7.01 -10.89 8.48
C ARG A 14 5.85 -11.73 7.95
N LEU A 15 5.75 -12.95 8.45
CA LEU A 15 4.55 -13.76 8.27
C LEU A 15 3.39 -13.15 9.07
N ILE A 16 2.21 -13.14 8.46
CA ILE A 16 0.95 -12.67 9.05
C ILE A 16 -0.02 -13.83 9.09
N GLU A 17 -0.44 -14.25 10.28
CA GLU A 17 -1.47 -15.28 10.45
C GLU A 17 -2.84 -14.71 10.06
N VAL A 18 -3.76 -15.56 9.56
CA VAL A 18 -5.08 -15.12 9.08
C VAL A 18 -5.90 -14.49 10.21
N GLU A 19 -5.70 -14.96 11.45
CA GLU A 19 -6.37 -14.44 12.64
C GLU A 19 -5.99 -12.98 12.94
N GLU A 20 -4.76 -12.55 12.60
CA GLU A 20 -4.31 -11.16 12.81
C GLU A 20 -5.04 -10.17 11.89
N LEU A 21 -5.54 -10.64 10.74
CA LEU A 21 -6.27 -9.79 9.78
C LEU A 21 -7.53 -9.15 10.39
N ASN A 22 -8.10 -9.75 11.45
CA ASN A 22 -9.25 -9.15 12.16
C ASN A 22 -8.89 -7.84 12.86
N ASN A 23 -7.61 -7.60 13.13
CA ASN A 23 -7.11 -6.42 13.84
C ASN A 23 -6.52 -5.37 12.90
N ALA A 24 -6.50 -5.62 11.58
CA ALA A 24 -5.98 -4.68 10.61
C ALA A 24 -7.02 -3.59 10.30
N ASP A 25 -6.62 -2.33 10.39
CA ASP A 25 -7.47 -1.19 10.01
C ASP A 25 -7.66 -1.10 8.48
N GLU A 26 -6.59 -1.38 7.73
CA GLU A 26 -6.56 -1.39 6.27
C GLU A 26 -5.82 -2.61 5.72
N VAL A 27 -6.29 -3.10 4.57
CA VAL A 27 -5.55 -4.06 3.74
C VAL A 27 -5.59 -3.58 2.29
N PHE A 28 -4.47 -3.68 1.60
CA PHE A 28 -4.38 -3.34 0.19
C PHE A 28 -3.42 -4.28 -0.54
N CYS A 29 -3.68 -4.47 -1.83
CA CYS A 29 -2.78 -5.18 -2.73
C CYS A 29 -1.98 -4.18 -3.57
N THR A 30 -0.73 -4.51 -3.85
CA THR A 30 0.12 -3.70 -4.73
C THR A 30 0.46 -4.46 -6.00
N GLY A 31 0.60 -3.76 -7.11
CA GLY A 31 1.06 -4.36 -8.36
C GLY A 31 1.13 -3.34 -9.49
N THR A 32 2.01 -3.57 -10.47
CA THR A 32 2.31 -2.58 -11.52
C THR A 32 1.07 -2.02 -12.22
N ALA A 33 0.09 -2.87 -12.54
CA ALA A 33 -1.12 -2.45 -13.25
C ALA A 33 -2.06 -1.57 -12.40
N VAL A 34 -2.08 -1.76 -11.09
CA VAL A 34 -3.05 -1.11 -10.18
C VAL A 34 -2.40 -0.07 -9.27
N GLY A 35 -1.07 -0.07 -9.17
CA GLY A 35 -0.32 0.65 -8.14
C GLY A 35 -0.63 0.07 -6.76
N ILE A 36 -1.67 0.61 -6.12
CA ILE A 36 -2.20 0.18 -4.82
C ILE A 36 -3.72 0.09 -4.94
N ALA A 37 -4.28 -1.05 -4.57
CA ALA A 37 -5.72 -1.33 -4.62
C ALA A 37 -6.23 -1.70 -3.22
N PRO A 38 -7.18 -0.95 -2.64
CA PRO A 38 -7.74 -1.27 -1.33
C PRO A 38 -8.54 -2.58 -1.40
N VAL A 39 -8.45 -3.38 -0.35
CA VAL A 39 -9.23 -4.61 -0.17
C VAL A 39 -10.43 -4.29 0.72
N GLY A 40 -11.64 -4.36 0.17
CA GLY A 40 -12.86 -4.08 0.95
C GLY A 40 -13.28 -5.21 1.91
N GLY A 41 -12.73 -6.40 1.75
CA GLY A 41 -12.98 -7.51 2.68
C GLY A 41 -12.35 -8.82 2.24
N ILE A 42 -12.07 -9.69 3.21
CA ILE A 42 -11.49 -11.02 3.02
C ILE A 42 -12.47 -12.05 3.59
N THR A 43 -12.76 -13.10 2.81
CA THR A 43 -13.58 -14.23 3.25
C THR A 43 -12.72 -15.46 3.47
N TYR A 44 -12.75 -16.03 4.68
CA TYR A 44 -12.02 -17.23 5.05
C TYR A 44 -12.88 -18.14 5.94
N LYS A 45 -12.93 -19.44 5.63
CA LYS A 45 -13.74 -20.44 6.37
C LYS A 45 -15.19 -19.97 6.65
N ASN A 46 -15.85 -19.43 5.64
CA ASN A 46 -17.22 -18.85 5.71
C ASN A 46 -17.39 -17.65 6.66
N LYS A 47 -16.29 -17.04 7.13
CA LYS A 47 -16.30 -15.77 7.86
C LYS A 47 -15.78 -14.67 6.96
N ARG A 48 -16.46 -13.52 6.97
CA ARG A 48 -16.05 -12.34 6.20
C ARG A 48 -15.57 -11.27 7.17
N ILE A 49 -14.37 -10.75 6.90
CA ILE A 49 -13.82 -9.55 7.52
C ILE A 49 -14.01 -8.43 6.51
N GLU A 50 -14.57 -7.30 6.94
CA GLU A 50 -14.75 -6.12 6.10
C GLU A 50 -13.78 -5.03 6.56
N TYR A 51 -13.12 -4.40 5.60
CA TYR A 51 -12.21 -3.29 5.87
C TYR A 51 -12.80 -2.01 5.31
N LYS A 52 -12.54 -0.91 6.01
CA LYS A 52 -12.84 0.41 5.49
C LYS A 52 -11.63 0.94 4.75
N GLU A 53 -11.89 1.72 3.71
CA GLU A 53 -10.81 2.45 3.06
C GLU A 53 -10.42 3.62 3.97
N GLU A 54 -9.30 3.48 4.66
CA GLU A 54 -8.75 4.54 5.50
C GLU A 54 -7.63 5.30 4.74
N LEU A 55 -6.96 6.21 5.44
CA LEU A 55 -6.11 7.23 4.83
C LEU A 55 -4.77 6.70 4.30
N THR A 56 -4.28 5.59 4.85
CA THR A 56 -2.91 5.09 4.61
C THR A 56 -2.75 4.65 3.15
N CYS A 57 -3.69 3.84 2.64
CA CYS A 57 -3.70 3.40 1.24
C CYS A 57 -3.67 4.59 0.27
N LYS A 58 -4.48 5.63 0.52
CA LYS A 58 -4.55 6.84 -0.31
C LYS A 58 -3.26 7.64 -0.28
N GLN A 59 -2.63 7.76 0.88
CA GLN A 59 -1.36 8.48 1.04
C GLN A 59 -0.22 7.77 0.31
N LEU A 60 -0.09 6.45 0.50
CA LEU A 60 0.91 5.64 -0.18
C LEU A 60 0.72 5.70 -1.70
N TYR A 61 -0.52 5.60 -2.17
CA TYR A 61 -0.84 5.67 -3.59
C TYR A 61 -0.47 7.04 -4.17
N SER A 62 -0.93 8.12 -3.52
CA SER A 62 -0.67 9.50 -3.98
C SER A 62 0.82 9.81 -4.01
N ARG A 63 1.57 9.33 -3.02
CA ARG A 63 3.02 9.51 -2.95
C ARG A 63 3.74 8.77 -4.08
N LEU A 64 3.39 7.50 -4.31
CA LEU A 64 3.98 6.69 -5.38
C LEU A 64 3.67 7.27 -6.78
N ILE A 65 2.40 7.61 -7.04
CA ILE A 65 2.00 8.22 -8.32
C ILE A 65 2.64 9.60 -8.50
N GLY A 66 2.79 10.37 -7.43
CA GLY A 66 3.48 11.67 -7.48
C GLY A 66 4.92 11.55 -7.94
N ILE A 67 5.64 10.53 -7.47
CA ILE A 67 7.02 10.22 -7.91
C ILE A 67 7.01 9.79 -9.38
N GLN A 68 6.13 8.85 -9.76
CA GLN A 68 6.02 8.35 -11.14
C GLN A 68 5.70 9.45 -12.17
N ARG A 69 4.94 10.48 -11.77
CA ARG A 69 4.56 11.60 -12.62
C ARG A 69 5.55 12.77 -12.58
N GLY A 70 6.62 12.68 -11.80
CA GLY A 70 7.58 13.78 -11.59
C GLY A 70 7.01 14.98 -10.83
N VAL A 71 5.85 14.84 -10.17
CA VAL A 71 5.25 15.88 -9.31
C VAL A 71 5.97 15.93 -7.95
N ILE A 72 6.46 14.77 -7.50
CA ILE A 72 7.26 14.61 -6.29
C ILE A 72 8.65 14.17 -6.71
N GLU A 73 9.67 14.76 -6.07
CA GLU A 73 11.08 14.39 -6.27
C GLU A 73 11.30 12.89 -6.06
N ASP A 74 11.99 12.27 -7.02
CA ASP A 74 12.48 10.90 -6.90
C ASP A 74 13.82 10.88 -6.16
N LYS A 75 13.80 10.45 -4.90
CA LYS A 75 14.98 10.37 -4.04
C LYS A 75 15.78 9.08 -4.21
N ARG A 76 15.31 8.14 -5.02
CA ARG A 76 15.83 6.77 -5.11
C ARG A 76 16.25 6.35 -6.51
N ASP A 77 16.24 7.28 -7.46
CA ASP A 77 16.67 7.02 -8.85
C ASP A 77 15.87 5.87 -9.51
N TRP A 78 14.55 5.86 -9.26
CA TRP A 78 13.58 4.95 -9.87
C TRP A 78 13.11 5.41 -11.25
N ILE A 79 13.12 6.72 -11.52
CA ILE A 79 12.64 7.30 -12.76
C ILE A 79 13.78 7.42 -13.75
N VAL A 80 13.64 6.73 -14.89
CA VAL A 80 14.55 6.82 -16.02
C VAL A 80 13.87 7.61 -17.13
N GLU A 81 14.49 8.72 -17.55
CA GLU A 81 14.07 9.47 -18.72
C GLU A 81 14.46 8.70 -19.99
N ILE A 82 13.54 8.63 -20.95
CA ILE A 82 13.76 7.94 -22.24
C ILE A 82 13.61 8.98 -23.36
N GLU A 83 14.56 8.97 -24.30
CA GLU A 83 14.56 9.80 -25.51
C GLU A 83 13.59 9.30 -26.60
#